data_AF-A0A060PK68-F1
#
_entry.id   AF-A0A060PK68-F1
#
_cell.length_a   1.000
_cell.length_b   1.000
_cell.length_c   1.000
_cell.angle_alpha   90.00
_cell.angle_beta   90.00
_cell.angle_gamma   90.00
#
_symmetry.space_group_name_H-M   'P 1'
#
loop_
_entity.id
_entity.type
_entity.pdbx_description
1 polymer ?
#
loop_
_entity_poly.entity_id
_entity_poly.type
_entity_poly.pdbx_seq_one_letter_code
_entity_poly.pdbx_strand_id
1 'polypeptide(L)'
;HIANGMYGFVLVEPEEGLPAVGKELYVVQSEIYTSDDKPGHKSFDMVRADKADPQYIVFNGSVGALLKDQAPIATQNQTVRIYVGNAGPNLISSFHVIGQIFDKVYREGDLLSPPARSLQTTLIPAGGSAVVEFTPPVAGTFLLVDH
;
A
#
# COMPACT_ATOMS: atom_id res chain seq x y z
N HIS A 1 0.16 0.58 19.95
CA HIS A 1 1.05 1.57 19.28
C HIS A 1 0.92 1.50 17.77
N ILE A 2 1.33 0.41 17.11
CA ILE A 2 1.23 0.25 15.65
C ILE A 2 -0.21 0.45 15.15
N ALA A 3 -1.18 -0.26 15.73
CA ALA A 3 -2.61 -0.11 15.41
C ALA A 3 -3.19 1.30 15.63
N ASN A 4 -2.47 2.16 16.36
CA ASN A 4 -2.84 3.57 16.55
C ASN A 4 -2.11 4.51 15.58
N GLY A 5 -1.46 4.00 14.54
CA GLY A 5 -0.83 4.80 13.49
C GLY A 5 0.67 5.04 13.64
N MET A 6 1.33 4.43 14.62
CA MET A 6 2.78 4.62 14.83
C MET A 6 3.59 3.69 13.91
N TYR A 7 3.65 4.02 12.62
CA TYR A 7 4.39 3.26 11.61
C TYR A 7 4.89 4.16 10.47
N GLY A 8 5.80 3.64 9.67
CA GLY A 8 6.28 4.24 8.43
C GLY A 8 7.37 3.37 7.81
N PHE A 9 7.89 3.77 6.64
CA PHE A 9 9.01 3.09 5.99
C PHE A 9 10.16 4.04 5.70
N VAL A 10 11.35 3.46 5.65
CA VAL A 10 12.57 4.10 5.16
C VAL A 10 12.98 3.37 3.89
N LEU A 11 13.17 4.12 2.81
CA LEU A 11 13.79 3.63 1.60
C LEU A 11 15.31 3.75 1.74
N VAL A 12 16.02 2.66 1.53
CA VAL A 12 17.47 2.66 1.38
C VAL A 12 17.77 2.21 -0.03
N GLU A 13 18.22 3.15 -0.87
CA GLU A 13 18.55 2.84 -2.26
C GLU A 13 19.86 2.03 -2.35
N PRO A 14 20.00 1.18 -3.38
CA PRO A 14 21.31 0.65 -3.80
C PRO A 14 22.29 1.79 -4.10
N GLU A 15 23.59 1.49 -4.12
CA GLU A 15 24.64 2.50 -4.36
C GLU A 15 24.47 3.20 -5.72
N GLU A 16 24.04 2.45 -6.73
CA GLU A 16 23.75 2.92 -8.08
C GLU A 16 22.44 3.72 -8.19
N GLY A 17 21.61 3.72 -7.14
CA GLY A 17 20.26 4.29 -7.13
C GLY A 17 19.24 3.47 -7.91
N LEU A 18 17.96 3.82 -7.77
CA LEU A 18 16.88 3.21 -8.55
C LEU A 18 16.72 3.89 -9.91
N PRO A 19 16.29 3.16 -10.97
CA PRO A 19 15.96 3.79 -12.25
C PRO A 19 14.93 4.90 -12.09
N ALA A 20 15.09 6.02 -12.79
CA ALA A 20 14.13 7.11 -12.74
C ALA A 20 12.76 6.69 -13.29
N VAL A 21 11.70 7.20 -12.67
CA VAL A 21 10.30 7.01 -13.08
C VAL A 21 9.59 8.36 -13.13
N GLY A 22 8.42 8.44 -13.78
CA GLY A 22 7.69 9.71 -13.91
C GLY A 22 6.95 10.12 -12.63
N LYS A 23 6.55 9.14 -11.81
CA LYS A 23 5.87 9.38 -10.53
C LYS A 23 6.26 8.35 -9.50
N GLU A 24 6.50 8.81 -8.29
CA GLU A 24 6.69 7.96 -7.10
C GLU A 24 5.58 8.23 -6.09
N LEU A 25 5.06 7.17 -5.47
CA LEU A 25 4.01 7.21 -4.45
C LEU A 25 4.44 6.45 -3.21
N TYR A 26 4.03 6.96 -2.05
CA TYR A 26 4.19 6.32 -0.75
C TYR A 26 2.82 5.89 -0.21
N VAL A 27 2.64 4.59 -0.02
CA VAL A 27 1.35 4.00 0.37
C VAL A 27 1.56 2.99 1.49
N VAL A 28 0.81 3.13 2.58
CA VAL A 28 0.88 2.20 3.72
C VAL A 28 -0.50 1.67 4.04
N GLN A 29 -0.70 0.36 3.96
CA GLN A 29 -1.88 -0.31 4.50
C GLN A 29 -1.76 -0.44 6.01
N SER A 30 -2.86 -0.24 6.72
CA SER A 30 -2.95 -0.49 8.16
C SER A 30 -4.35 -0.87 8.59
N GLU A 31 -4.42 -1.54 9.73
CA GLU A 31 -5.65 -1.96 10.38
C GLU A 31 -6.02 -1.02 11.54
N ILE A 32 -7.30 -0.73 11.68
CA ILE A 32 -7.86 0.05 12.79
C ILE A 32 -8.90 -0.81 13.52
N TYR A 33 -8.71 -0.94 14.83
CA TYR A 33 -9.52 -1.74 15.73
C TYR A 33 -10.31 -0.83 16.66
N THR A 34 -11.62 -0.69 16.42
CA THR A 34 -12.48 0.20 17.20
C THR A 34 -13.34 -0.57 18.19
N SER A 35 -13.61 0.03 19.36
CA SER A 35 -14.42 -0.57 20.43
C SER A 35 -15.87 -0.90 20.04
N ASP A 36 -16.42 -0.19 19.05
CA ASP A 36 -17.76 -0.40 18.52
C ASP A 36 -17.90 0.27 17.14
N ASP A 37 -19.03 0.05 16.48
CA ASP A 37 -19.26 0.43 15.08
C ASP A 37 -20.21 1.64 14.93
N LYS A 38 -20.58 2.31 16.04
CA LYS A 38 -21.50 3.46 16.00
C LYS A 38 -20.81 4.72 15.44
N PRO A 39 -21.53 5.76 14.99
CA PRO A 39 -20.91 7.04 14.70
C PRO A 39 -20.29 7.69 15.95
N GLY A 40 -19.21 8.47 15.78
CA GLY A 40 -18.57 9.26 16.84
C GLY A 40 -17.12 8.86 17.14
N HIS A 41 -16.56 9.41 18.22
CA HIS A 41 -15.20 9.09 18.65
C HIS A 41 -15.09 7.60 19.03
N LYS A 42 -13.96 6.98 18.65
CA LYS A 42 -13.67 5.56 18.89
C LYS A 42 -12.39 5.38 19.67
N SER A 43 -12.47 4.51 20.67
CA SER A 43 -11.31 3.99 21.38
C SER A 43 -10.79 2.73 20.69
N PHE A 44 -9.51 2.45 20.88
CA PHE A 44 -8.87 1.21 20.45
C PHE A 44 -9.45 0.00 21.20
N ASP A 45 -9.64 -1.13 20.51
CA ASP A 45 -10.07 -2.41 21.10
C ASP A 45 -8.98 -3.47 21.00
N MET A 46 -8.43 -3.85 22.16
CA MET A 46 -7.38 -4.87 22.25
C MET A 46 -7.87 -6.27 21.92
N VAL A 47 -9.11 -6.61 22.29
CA VAL A 47 -9.65 -7.97 22.09
C VAL A 47 -9.89 -8.21 20.60
N ARG A 48 -10.34 -7.20 19.86
CA ARG A 48 -10.48 -7.25 18.41
C ARG A 48 -9.10 -7.34 17.73
N ALA A 49 -8.12 -6.56 18.21
CA ALA A 49 -6.75 -6.61 17.72
C ALA A 49 -6.09 -7.99 17.89
N ASP A 50 -6.22 -8.62 19.06
CA ASP A 50 -5.67 -9.95 19.33
C ASP A 50 -6.30 -11.04 18.46
N LYS A 51 -7.54 -10.81 17.98
CA LYS A 51 -8.26 -11.72 17.09
C LYS A 51 -8.05 -11.43 15.60
N ALA A 52 -7.28 -10.39 15.26
CA ALA A 52 -7.14 -9.90 13.89
C ALA A 52 -8.49 -9.60 13.22
N ASP A 53 -9.43 -9.00 13.97
CA ASP A 53 -10.76 -8.60 13.52
C ASP A 53 -10.88 -7.06 13.41
N PRO A 54 -10.27 -6.43 12.38
CA PRO A 54 -10.29 -4.98 12.23
C PRO A 54 -11.61 -4.47 11.66
N GLN A 55 -12.00 -3.28 12.08
CA GLN A 55 -13.22 -2.61 11.57
C GLN A 55 -12.91 -1.79 10.33
N TYR A 56 -11.67 -1.37 10.17
CA TYR A 56 -11.20 -0.68 9.00
C TYR A 56 -9.83 -1.21 8.59
N ILE A 57 -9.69 -1.47 7.29
CA ILE A 57 -8.41 -1.64 6.62
C ILE A 57 -8.29 -0.45 5.68
N VAL A 58 -7.25 0.36 5.86
CA VAL A 58 -7.11 1.65 5.18
C VAL A 58 -5.71 1.82 4.62
N PHE A 59 -5.61 2.51 3.49
CA PHE A 59 -4.36 3.09 3.05
C PHE A 59 -4.19 4.48 3.65
N ASN A 60 -2.98 4.79 4.12
CA ASN A 60 -2.56 6.09 4.65
C ASN A 60 -3.45 6.62 5.79
N GLY A 61 -3.86 5.73 6.69
CA GLY A 61 -4.36 6.06 8.04
C GLY A 61 -5.85 6.40 8.16
N SER A 62 -6.58 6.65 7.06
CA SER A 62 -8.03 6.92 7.13
C SER A 62 -8.79 6.49 5.88
N VAL A 63 -10.09 6.22 6.04
CA VAL A 63 -10.99 5.92 4.93
C VAL A 63 -10.96 7.06 3.90
N GLY A 64 -10.60 6.72 2.66
CA GLY A 64 -10.59 7.68 1.56
C GLY A 64 -9.35 8.59 1.47
N ALA A 65 -8.29 8.33 2.25
CA ALA A 65 -7.06 9.15 2.24
C ALA A 65 -6.37 9.27 0.86
N LEU A 66 -6.69 8.36 -0.06
CA LEU A 66 -6.16 8.32 -1.44
C LEU A 66 -7.27 8.40 -2.50
N LEU A 67 -8.45 8.89 -2.14
CA LEU A 67 -9.60 8.95 -3.04
C LEU A 67 -10.02 10.40 -3.33
N LYS A 68 -10.79 10.58 -4.40
CA LYS A 68 -11.37 11.87 -4.83
C LYS A 68 -10.29 12.95 -4.94
N ASP A 69 -10.44 14.06 -4.24
CA ASP A 69 -9.55 15.22 -4.29
C ASP A 69 -8.15 14.93 -3.72
N GLN A 70 -7.99 13.81 -2.99
CA GLN A 70 -6.71 13.35 -2.46
C GLN A 70 -6.06 12.27 -3.34
N ALA A 71 -6.70 11.89 -4.44
CA ALA A 71 -6.17 10.86 -5.32
C ALA A 71 -4.86 11.30 -5.98
N PRO A 72 -3.81 10.47 -5.96
CA PRO A 72 -2.57 10.78 -6.68
C PRO A 72 -2.81 10.88 -8.18
N ILE A 73 -2.31 11.95 -8.79
CA ILE A 73 -2.36 12.16 -10.23
C ILE A 73 -1.03 11.72 -10.86
N ALA A 74 -1.13 10.88 -11.90
CA ALA A 74 -0.03 10.45 -12.76
C ALA A 74 -0.36 10.80 -14.22
N THR A 75 0.69 10.99 -15.02
CA THR A 75 0.54 11.27 -16.46
C THR A 75 0.49 9.96 -17.24
N GLN A 76 -0.39 9.88 -18.26
CA GLN A 76 -0.46 8.74 -19.16
C GLN A 76 0.92 8.45 -19.79
N ASN A 77 1.25 7.16 -19.94
CA ASN A 77 2.53 6.67 -20.47
C ASN A 77 3.77 7.03 -19.63
N GLN A 78 3.61 7.57 -18.43
CA GLN A 78 4.71 7.71 -17.47
C GLN A 78 4.68 6.57 -16.47
N THR A 79 5.82 5.92 -16.25
CA THR A 79 5.92 4.87 -15.24
C THR A 79 5.67 5.44 -13.85
N VAL A 80 4.78 4.78 -13.11
CA VAL A 80 4.47 5.03 -11.71
C VAL A 80 5.15 3.95 -10.88
N ARG A 81 5.94 4.34 -9.89
CA ARG A 81 6.47 3.47 -8.84
C ARG A 81 5.70 3.71 -7.54
N ILE A 82 5.21 2.65 -6.93
CA ILE A 82 4.59 2.71 -5.61
C ILE A 82 5.49 1.96 -4.62
N TYR A 83 5.98 2.68 -3.63
CA TYR A 83 6.54 2.10 -2.41
C TYR A 83 5.37 1.79 -1.50
N VAL A 84 4.92 0.53 -1.54
CA VAL A 84 3.78 0.07 -0.76
C VAL A 84 4.28 -0.75 0.40
N GLY A 85 3.79 -0.47 1.60
CA GLY A 85 4.00 -1.40 2.68
C GLY A 85 2.76 -1.65 3.49
N ASN A 86 2.85 -2.68 4.31
CA ASN A 86 1.76 -3.16 5.12
C ASN A 86 2.21 -3.06 6.57
N ALA A 87 1.74 -2.04 7.28
CA ALA A 87 2.04 -1.89 8.70
C ALA A 87 1.37 -2.98 9.55
N GLY A 88 0.32 -3.62 9.03
CA GLY A 88 -0.51 -4.57 9.76
C GLY A 88 -1.34 -3.89 10.85
N PRO A 89 -1.34 -4.43 12.10
CA PRO A 89 -0.33 -5.34 12.64
C PRO A 89 -0.49 -6.83 12.30
N ASN A 90 -1.62 -7.29 11.77
CA ASN A 90 -1.91 -8.74 11.73
C ASN A 90 -2.06 -9.33 10.32
N LEU A 91 -2.69 -8.62 9.39
CA LEU A 91 -3.14 -9.14 8.11
C LEU A 91 -2.06 -9.03 7.03
N ILE A 92 -2.13 -9.92 6.05
CA ILE A 92 -1.33 -9.88 4.83
C ILE A 92 -2.17 -9.18 3.76
N SER A 93 -1.56 -8.26 3.01
CA SER A 93 -2.21 -7.57 1.90
C SER A 93 -2.00 -8.32 0.59
N SER A 94 -3.07 -8.59 -0.15
CA SER A 94 -3.07 -8.97 -1.55
C SER A 94 -3.14 -7.71 -2.42
N PHE A 95 -2.04 -6.95 -2.46
CA PHE A 95 -2.02 -5.63 -3.08
C PHE A 95 -2.22 -5.71 -4.61
N HIS A 96 -3.21 -4.96 -5.09
CA HIS A 96 -3.61 -4.90 -6.48
C HIS A 96 -3.97 -3.47 -6.90
N VAL A 97 -3.74 -3.15 -8.17
CA VAL A 97 -4.22 -1.90 -8.80
C VAL A 97 -5.21 -2.28 -9.90
N ILE A 98 -6.49 -2.04 -9.65
CA ILE A 98 -7.57 -2.36 -10.59
C ILE A 98 -7.34 -1.62 -11.90
N GLY A 99 -7.31 -2.38 -13.00
CA GLY A 99 -7.10 -1.87 -14.36
C GLY A 99 -5.63 -1.77 -14.79
N GLN A 100 -4.69 -2.25 -13.97
CA GLN A 100 -3.26 -2.26 -14.28
C GLN A 100 -2.64 -3.65 -14.05
N ILE A 101 -1.52 -3.90 -14.73
CA ILE A 101 -0.62 -5.02 -14.47
C ILE A 101 0.71 -4.40 -14.02
N PHE A 102 1.35 -4.98 -13.01
CA PHE A 102 2.66 -4.53 -12.57
C PHE A 102 3.73 -4.99 -13.57
N ASP A 103 4.37 -4.02 -14.21
CA ASP A 103 5.52 -4.22 -15.09
C ASP A 103 6.69 -4.83 -14.31
N LYS A 104 6.91 -4.33 -13.09
CA LYS A 104 7.90 -4.85 -12.14
C LYS A 104 7.32 -4.95 -10.72
N VAL A 105 7.71 -6.01 -10.01
CA VAL A 105 7.45 -6.17 -8.57
C VAL A 105 8.74 -6.59 -7.87
N TYR A 106 9.22 -5.72 -7.00
CA TYR A 106 10.26 -6.00 -6.01
C TYR A 106 9.56 -6.58 -4.78
N ARG A 107 9.54 -7.91 -4.70
CA ARG A 107 8.79 -8.64 -3.67
C ARG A 107 9.44 -8.41 -2.31
N GLU A 108 8.61 -8.28 -1.28
CA GLU A 108 9.04 -8.19 0.12
C GLU A 108 10.06 -7.05 0.39
N GLY A 109 10.10 -6.04 -0.49
CA GLY A 109 11.00 -4.90 -0.39
C GLY A 109 12.43 -5.16 -0.87
N ASP A 110 12.72 -6.32 -1.48
CA ASP A 110 14.03 -6.62 -2.03
C ASP A 110 14.30 -5.83 -3.32
N LEU A 111 15.08 -4.76 -3.18
CA LEU A 111 15.49 -3.88 -4.28
C LEU A 111 16.76 -4.35 -5.00
N LEU A 112 17.44 -5.38 -4.50
CA LEU A 112 18.72 -5.86 -5.05
C LEU A 112 18.50 -6.97 -6.07
N SER A 113 17.57 -7.90 -5.78
CA SER A 113 17.26 -8.98 -6.70
C SER A 113 16.51 -8.46 -7.94
N PRO A 114 16.67 -9.12 -9.11
CA PRO A 114 15.87 -8.81 -10.27
C PRO A 114 14.37 -8.90 -9.95
N PRO A 115 13.56 -7.88 -10.28
CA PRO A 115 12.15 -7.87 -9.93
C PRO A 115 11.38 -8.90 -10.75
N ALA A 116 10.28 -9.38 -10.16
CA ALA A 116 9.27 -10.11 -10.89
C ALA A 116 8.67 -9.23 -11.99
N ARG A 117 8.10 -9.84 -13.04
CA ARG A 117 7.51 -9.10 -14.16
C ARG A 117 6.10 -9.59 -14.45
N SER A 118 5.25 -8.67 -14.89
CA SER A 118 3.88 -8.95 -15.36
C SER A 118 3.00 -9.64 -14.31
N LEU A 119 3.05 -9.16 -13.06
CA LEU A 119 2.17 -9.66 -11.99
C LEU A 119 0.91 -8.82 -11.88
N GLN A 120 -0.22 -9.48 -11.60
CA GLN A 120 -1.49 -8.79 -11.30
C GLN A 120 -1.57 -8.33 -9.84
N THR A 121 -1.12 -9.16 -8.92
CA THR A 121 -1.29 -9.00 -7.46
C THR A 121 -0.02 -9.49 -6.78
N THR A 122 0.39 -8.83 -5.71
CA THR A 122 1.51 -9.28 -4.87
C THR A 122 1.10 -9.35 -3.42
N LEU A 123 1.57 -10.37 -2.72
CA LEU A 123 1.42 -10.45 -1.26
C LEU A 123 2.40 -9.49 -0.59
N ILE A 124 1.93 -8.81 0.46
CA ILE A 124 2.74 -7.96 1.33
C ILE A 124 2.48 -8.39 2.77
N PRO A 125 3.44 -9.08 3.41
CA PRO A 125 3.32 -9.50 4.81
C PRO A 125 3.09 -8.32 5.76
N ALA A 126 2.48 -8.57 6.92
CA ALA A 126 2.43 -7.58 8.00
C ALA A 126 3.87 -7.20 8.44
N GLY A 127 4.13 -5.90 8.56
CA GLY A 127 5.48 -5.35 8.79
C GLY A 127 6.39 -5.39 7.56
N GLY A 128 5.90 -5.86 6.42
CA GLY A 128 6.62 -5.96 5.16
C GLY A 128 6.32 -4.83 4.18
N SER A 129 6.98 -4.88 3.03
CA SER A 129 6.78 -3.95 1.93
C SER A 129 6.89 -4.64 0.58
N ALA A 130 6.52 -3.93 -0.48
CA ALA A 130 6.84 -4.26 -1.86
C ALA A 130 7.04 -2.94 -2.62
N VAL A 131 7.78 -3.00 -3.71
CA VAL A 131 7.82 -1.90 -4.68
C VAL A 131 7.21 -2.42 -5.97
N VAL A 132 6.21 -1.71 -6.48
CA VAL A 132 5.59 -2.04 -7.77
C VAL A 132 5.79 -0.91 -8.75
N GLU A 133 6.03 -1.25 -10.01
CA GLU A 133 6.08 -0.32 -11.13
C GLU A 133 5.02 -0.72 -12.16
N PHE A 134 4.28 0.25 -12.68
CA PHE A 134 3.39 0.06 -13.82
C PHE A 134 3.30 1.35 -14.65
N THR A 135 2.97 1.21 -15.93
CA THR A 135 2.82 2.34 -16.84
C THR A 135 1.39 2.41 -17.35
N PRO A 136 0.56 3.37 -16.92
CA PRO A 136 -0.83 3.47 -17.37
C PRO A 136 -0.89 3.85 -18.85
N PRO A 137 -1.37 2.95 -19.74
CA PRO A 137 -1.36 3.20 -21.18
C PRO A 137 -2.54 4.08 -21.62
N VAL A 138 -3.54 4.26 -20.75
CA VAL A 138 -4.78 5.02 -21.00
C VAL A 138 -5.06 5.94 -19.82
N ALA A 139 -5.70 7.07 -20.10
CA ALA A 139 -6.23 7.94 -19.06
C ALA A 139 -7.43 7.27 -18.36
N GLY A 140 -7.53 7.42 -17.04
CA GLY A 140 -8.61 6.85 -16.26
C GLY A 140 -8.34 6.87 -14.76
N THR A 141 -9.28 6.33 -13.99
CA THR A 141 -9.14 6.14 -12.55
C THR A 141 -8.77 4.68 -12.29
N PHE A 142 -7.67 4.46 -11.59
CA PHE A 142 -7.20 3.14 -11.16
C PHE A 142 -7.28 3.05 -9.64
N LEU A 143 -7.80 1.94 -9.12
CA LEU A 143 -8.07 1.79 -7.69
C LEU A 143 -7.05 0.87 -7.03
N LEU A 144 -6.41 1.35 -5.97
CA LEU A 144 -5.53 0.57 -5.12
C LEU A 144 -6.40 -0.20 -4.13
N VAL A 145 -6.21 -1.51 -4.05
CA VAL A 145 -7.00 -2.39 -3.18
C VAL A 145 -6.13 -3.48 -2.56
N ASP A 146 -6.60 -3.97 -1.42
CA ASP A 146 -6.32 -5.31 -0.93
C ASP A 146 -7.44 -6.23 -1.46
N HIS A 147 -7.09 -7.27 -2.22
CA HIS A 147 -8.02 -8.09 -3.00
C HIS A 147 -8.43 -9.40 -2.29
#